data_AF-A0A3P6FD05-F1
#
_entry.id   AF-A0A3P6FD05-F1
#
_cell.length_a   1.000
_cell.length_b   1.000
_cell.length_c   1.000
_cell.angle_alpha   90.00
_cell.angle_beta   90.00
_cell.angle_gamma   90.00
#
_symmetry.space_group_name_H-M   'P 1'
#
loop_
_entity.id
_entity.type
_entity.pdbx_description
1 polymer ?
#
loop_
_entity_poly.entity_id
_entity_poly.type
_entity_poly.pdbx_seq_one_letter_code
_entity_poly.pdbx_strand_id
1 'polypeptide(L)' 'MDLGRGIPRRCDCGAATVVLTSNTARNPGRRFYRYGAISVVANKLAMMEQDLADIKADLADMKNDISEIVALIECLRVKC' A
#
# COMPACT_ATOMS: atom_id res chain seq x y z
N MET A 1 18.77 19.29 -6.26
CA MET A 1 19.13 19.91 -4.97
C MET A 1 20.32 19.16 -4.40
N ASP A 2 21.43 19.84 -4.11
CA ASP A 2 22.55 19.20 -3.44
C ASP A 2 22.19 18.98 -1.96
N LEU A 3 21.98 17.72 -1.56
CA LEU A 3 21.59 17.34 -0.20
C LEU A 3 22.76 17.55 0.79
N GLY A 4 24.00 17.68 0.30
CA GLY A 4 25.19 17.72 1.14
C GLY A 4 25.56 16.35 1.72
N ARG A 5 26.78 16.23 2.25
CA ARG A 5 27.26 14.98 2.85
C ARG A 5 26.50 14.65 4.14
N GLY A 6 26.22 13.37 4.36
CA GLY A 6 25.61 12.87 5.60
C GLY A 6 24.08 12.88 5.67
N ILE A 7 23.38 13.39 4.66
CA ILE A 7 21.91 13.29 4.58
C ILE A 7 21.52 12.08 3.71
N PRO A 8 20.80 11.08 4.25
CA PRO A 8 20.30 9.96 3.46
C PRO A 8 19.45 10.47 2.29
N ARG A 9 19.65 9.94 1.08
CA ARG A 9 18.87 10.37 -0.11
C ARG A 9 17.51 9.69 -0.20
N ARG A 10 17.43 8.47 0.34
CA ARG A 10 16.23 7.63 0.36
C ARG A 10 16.12 6.94 1.71
N CYS A 11 14.91 6.73 2.17
CA CYS A 11 14.59 5.81 3.26
C CYS A 11 14.63 4.36 2.77
N ASP A 12 14.73 3.41 3.68
CA ASP A 12 14.56 1.98 3.39
C ASP A 12 13.18 1.68 2.81
N CYS A 13 12.16 2.47 3.16
CA CYS A 13 10.82 2.38 2.56
C CYS A 13 10.72 3.03 1.17
N GLY A 14 11.82 3.52 0.58
CA GLY A 14 11.83 4.19 -0.72
C GLY A 14 11.49 5.69 -0.68
N ALA A 15 11.15 6.23 0.48
CA ALA A 15 10.79 7.63 0.64
C ALA A 15 11.90 8.60 0.24
N ALA A 16 11.54 9.63 -0.52
CA ALA A 16 12.44 10.75 -0.78
C ALA A 16 12.68 11.56 0.51
N THR A 17 13.92 11.99 0.70
CA THR A 17 14.28 12.86 1.82
C THR A 17 13.87 14.30 1.54
N VAL A 18 13.12 14.88 2.49
CA VAL A 18 12.71 16.29 2.51
C VAL A 18 13.63 17.03 3.46
N VAL A 19 14.37 18.01 2.94
CA VAL A 19 15.18 18.92 3.76
C VAL A 19 14.37 20.15 4.12
N LEU A 20 14.39 20.52 5.39
CA LEU A 20 13.73 21.69 5.94
C LEU A 20 14.79 22.63 6.50
N THR A 21 14.68 23.91 6.19
CA THR A 21 15.57 24.95 6.73
C THR A 21 14.84 25.68 7.84
N SER A 22 15.47 25.81 9.00
CA SER A 22 14.88 26.53 10.12
C SER A 22 14.93 28.04 9.91
N ASN A 23 13.78 28.69 10.10
CA ASN A 23 13.64 30.15 10.08
C ASN A 23 13.49 30.74 11.50
N THR A 24 13.75 29.95 12.54
CA THR A 24 13.60 30.42 13.92
C THR A 24 14.73 31.37 14.30
N ALA A 25 14.45 32.37 15.14
CA ALA A 25 15.48 33.30 15.63
C ALA A 25 16.61 32.58 16.41
N ARG A 26 16.29 31.48 17.10
CA ARG A 26 17.26 30.68 17.87
C ARG A 26 18.18 29.83 16.99
N ASN A 27 17.75 29.47 15.78
CA ASN A 27 18.48 28.52 14.95
C ASN A 27 18.31 28.83 13.45
N PRO A 28 18.67 30.04 12.99
CA PRO A 28 18.45 30.45 11.60
C PRO A 28 19.35 29.66 10.65
N GLY A 29 18.79 29.15 9.55
CA GLY A 29 19.53 28.50 8.46
C GLY A 29 19.92 27.03 8.70
N ARG A 30 19.73 26.49 9.91
CA ARG A 30 20.06 25.09 10.18
C ARG A 30 19.12 24.14 9.43
N ARG A 31 19.72 23.15 8.78
CA ARG A 31 19.01 22.13 8.00
C ARG A 31 18.61 20.95 8.88
N PHE A 32 17.36 20.54 8.76
CA PHE A 32 16.80 19.30 9.29
C PHE A 32 16.33 18.43 8.12
N TYR A 33 16.20 17.13 8.31
CA TYR A 33 15.68 16.23 7.30
C TYR A 33 14.61 15.31 7.87
N ARG A 34 13.63 14.96 7.03
CA ARG A 34 12.63 13.93 7.30
C ARG A 34 12.36 13.15 6.02
N TYR A 35 11.75 11.98 6.16
CA TYR A 35 11.26 11.24 5.01
C TYR A 35 9.89 11.75 4.56
N GLY A 36 9.65 11.75 3.25
CA GLY A 36 8.38 12.15 2.67
C GLY A 36 7.28 11.12 2.95
N ALA A 37 6.30 11.49 3.77
CA ALA A 37 5.18 10.61 4.16
C ALA A 37 4.36 10.08 2.97
N ILE A 38 4.32 10.82 1.85
CA ILE A 38 3.59 10.46 0.63
C ILE A 38 3.99 9.08 0.09
N SER A 39 5.28 8.76 0.13
CA SER A 39 5.79 7.48 -0.40
C SER A 39 5.35 6.27 0.43
N VAL A 40 5.23 6.41 1.74
CA VAL A 40 4.75 5.35 2.64
C VAL A 40 3.28 5.06 2.34
N VAL A 41 2.48 6.12 2.17
CA VAL A 41 1.06 6.00 1.80
C VAL A 41 0.92 5.38 0.41
N ALA A 42 1.73 5.80 -0.57
CA ALA A 42 1.72 5.24 -1.92
C ALA A 42 2.02 3.73 -1.93
N ASN A 43 3.06 3.28 -1.20
CA ASN A 43 3.36 1.86 -1.09
C ASN A 43 2.22 1.08 -0.41
N LYS A 44 1.63 1.63 0.65
CA LYS A 44 0.53 0.98 1.34
C LYS A 44 -0.72 0.88 0.45
N LEU A 45 -1.00 1.92 -0.35
CA LEU A 45 -2.07 1.89 -1.35
C LEU A 45 -1.82 0.81 -2.40
N ALA A 46 -0.60 0.69 -2.93
CA ALA A 46 -0.26 -0.37 -3.90
C ALA A 46 -0.41 -1.79 -3.32
N MET A 47 -0.02 -1.99 -2.05
CA MET A 47 -0.26 -3.27 -1.36
C MET A 47 -1.75 -3.55 -1.20
N MET A 48 -2.53 -2.54 -0.80
CA MET A 48 -3.98 -2.69 -0.66
C MET A 48 -4.67 -2.96 -2.00
N GLU A 49 -4.19 -2.37 -3.09
CA GLU A 49 -4.67 -2.66 -4.45
C GLU A 49 -4.44 -4.13 -4.81
N GLN A 50 -3.27 -4.69 -4.46
CA GLN A 50 -2.98 -6.11 -4.65
C GLN A 50 -3.87 -7.00 -3.77
N ASP A 51 -3.96 -6.71 -2.47
CA ASP A 51 -4.81 -7.47 -1.54
C ASP A 51 -6.28 -7.50 -2.01
N LEU A 52 -6.79 -6.38 -2.54
CA LEU A 52 -8.14 -6.30 -3.10
C LEU A 52 -8.30 -7.11 -4.40
N ALA A 53 -7.25 -7.21 -5.22
CA ALA A 53 -7.26 -8.05 -6.41
C ALA A 53 -7.31 -9.54 -6.04
N ASP A 54 -6.55 -9.94 -5.02
CA ASP A 54 -6.50 -11.32 -4.54
C ASP A 54 -7.84 -11.72 -3.89
N ILE A 55 -8.40 -10.88 -3.01
CA ILE A 55 -9.74 -11.10 -2.43
C ILE A 55 -10.80 -11.25 -3.53
N LYS A 56 -10.70 -10.47 -4.61
CA LYS A 56 -11.64 -10.55 -5.73
C LYS A 56 -11.52 -11.89 -6.47
N ALA A 57 -10.31 -12.44 -6.60
CA ALA A 57 -10.10 -13.76 -7.19
C ALA A 57 -10.73 -14.85 -6.29
N ASP A 58 -10.46 -14.82 -4.99
CA ASP A 58 -11.05 -15.76 -4.01
C ASP A 58 -12.59 -15.71 -4.03
N LEU A 59 -13.18 -14.51 -4.14
CA LEU A 59 -14.63 -14.34 -4.25
C LEU A 59 -15.19 -14.94 -5.56
N ALA A 60 -14.43 -14.91 -6.66
CA ALA A 60 -14.84 -15.51 -7.92
C ALA A 60 -14.83 -17.04 -7.83
N ASP A 61 -13.81 -17.61 -7.20
CA ASP A 61 -13.69 -19.06 -6.99
C ASP A 61 -14.79 -19.56 -6.05
N MET A 62 -15.01 -18.89 -4.91
CA MET A 62 -16.11 -19.25 -4.01
C MET A 62 -17.49 -19.15 -4.69
N LYS A 63 -17.68 -18.18 -5.60
CA LYS A 63 -18.93 -18.08 -6.38
C LYS A 63 -19.12 -19.29 -7.31
N ASN A 64 -18.05 -19.78 -7.92
CA ASN A 64 -18.08 -20.98 -8.75
C ASN A 64 -18.44 -22.21 -7.89
N ASP A 65 -17.75 -22.39 -6.75
CA ASP A 65 -18.03 -23.47 -5.81
C ASP A 65 -19.49 -23.48 -5.35
N ILE A 66 -20.04 -22.31 -5.00
CA ILE A 66 -21.45 -22.16 -4.63
C ILE A 66 -22.37 -22.55 -5.78
N SER A 67 -22.02 -22.19 -7.03
CA SER A 67 -22.84 -22.53 -8.20
C SER A 67 -22.88 -24.03 -8.45
N GLU A 68 -21.75 -24.72 -8.26
CA GLU A 68 -21.69 -26.18 -8.33
C GLU A 68 -22.51 -26.84 -7.23
N ILE A 69 -22.42 -26.34 -5.99
CA ILE A 69 -23.22 -26.83 -4.87
C ILE A 69 -24.72 -26.67 -5.15
N VAL A 70 -25.16 -25.52 -5.68
CA VAL A 70 -26.55 -25.28 -6.06
C VAL A 70 -27.01 -26.29 -7.12
N ALA A 71 -26.20 -26.52 -8.15
CA ALA A 71 -26.52 -27.50 -9.19
C ALA A 71 -26.66 -28.93 -8.63
N LEU A 72 -25.80 -29.32 -7.68
CA LEU A 72 -25.90 -30.61 -7.00
C LEU A 72 -27.18 -30.72 -6.16
N ILE A 73 -27.55 -29.66 -5.43
CA ILE A 73 -28.79 -29.62 -4.64
C ILE A 73 -30.01 -29.77 -5.56
N GLU A 74 -30.07 -29.04 -6.67
CA GLU A 74 -31.14 -29.17 -7.65
C GLU A 74 -31.22 -30.58 -8.23
N CYS A 75 -30.07 -31.19 -8.56
CA CYS A 75 -29.99 -32.56 -9.04
C CYS A 75 -30.55 -33.57 -8.02
N LEU A 76 -30.25 -33.39 -6.73
CA LEU A 76 -30.78 -34.24 -5.66
C LEU A 76 -32.28 -34.03 -5.46
N ARG A 77 -32.77 -32.79 -5.55
CA ARG A 77 -34.20 -32.47 -5.42
C ARG A 77 -35.08 -33.16 -6.46
N VAL A 78 -34.57 -33.40 -7.67
CA VAL A 78 -35.32 -34.06 -8.76
C VAL A 78 -35.10 -35.58 -8.85
N LYS A 79 -34.20 -36.15 -8.05
CA LYS A 79 -33.88 -37.59 -8.02
C LYS A 79 -34.56 -38.37 -6.87
N CYS A 80 -35.34 -37.69 -6.02
CA CYS A 80 -36.22 -38.29 -5.01
C CYS A 80 -37.68 -38.25 -5.47
#